data_AF-A0A3N2FUK6-F1
#
_entry.id   AF-A0A3N2FUK6-F1
#
_cell.length_a   1.000
_cell.length_b   1.000
_cell.length_c   1.000
_cell.angle_alpha   90.00
_cell.angle_beta   90.00
_cell.angle_gamma   90.00
#
_symmetry.space_group_name_H-M   'P 1'
#
loop_
_entity.id
_entity.type
_entity.pdbx_description
1 polymer ?
#
loop_
_entity_poly.entity_id
_entity_poly.type
_entity_poly.pdbx_seq_one_letter_code
_entity_poly.pdbx_strand_id
1 'polypeptide(L)'
;MRKKSLALVTALGLGLGFAVATPAQAATTIQLTTRTSASNGYANLAANLTFTDQGRGIKLSGSVADRCPADGNGAYATITVTFVDGGFRSYFPKDTNGCGAAGSGTDFHYDTDFNNRIAKVGFLLQERDNGSVKQSVSKVVYNS
;
A
#
# COMPACT_ATOMS: atom_id res chain seq x y z
N MET A 1 2.59 82.46 -2.51
CA MET A 1 4.06 82.47 -2.31
C MET A 1 4.57 81.06 -2.03
N ARG A 2 5.85 80.81 -2.30
CA ARG A 2 6.53 79.51 -2.52
C ARG A 2 6.77 78.65 -1.27
N LYS A 3 6.69 77.33 -1.49
CA LYS A 3 7.52 76.18 -1.05
C LYS A 3 8.13 76.11 0.36
N LYS A 4 7.95 74.93 1.00
CA LYS A 4 8.95 73.99 1.60
C LYS A 4 8.16 72.87 2.31
N SER A 5 8.53 71.60 2.49
CA SER A 5 9.47 70.61 1.93
C SER A 5 9.45 69.43 2.95
N LEU A 6 9.28 68.17 2.48
CA LEU A 6 9.75 66.88 3.07
C LEU A 6 9.28 66.51 4.50
N ALA A 7 9.07 65.27 4.96
CA ALA A 7 9.16 63.86 4.53
C ALA A 7 8.28 63.08 5.56
N LEU A 8 7.83 61.83 5.42
CA LEU A 8 8.57 60.56 5.37
C LEU A 8 7.48 59.42 5.37
N VAL A 9 7.34 58.59 4.31
CA VAL A 9 7.65 57.12 4.23
C VAL A 9 6.86 56.28 5.27
N THR A 10 6.06 55.22 5.01
CA THR A 10 6.18 54.07 4.07
C THR A 10 4.91 53.19 4.11
N ALA A 11 4.60 52.59 2.94
CA ALA A 11 4.23 51.18 2.68
C ALA A 11 3.19 50.45 3.57
N LEU A 12 2.05 50.05 3.01
CA LEU A 12 1.79 48.79 2.29
C LEU A 12 1.91 47.53 3.16
N GLY A 13 0.76 46.86 3.36
CA GLY A 13 0.68 45.53 3.96
C GLY A 13 -0.71 44.90 3.83
N LEU A 14 -1.42 45.13 2.72
CA LEU A 14 -2.59 44.34 2.32
C LEU A 14 -2.10 42.97 1.84
N GLY A 15 -2.44 41.90 2.56
CA GLY A 15 -2.06 40.54 2.18
C GLY A 15 -2.59 39.48 3.12
N LEU A 16 -3.89 39.50 3.41
CA LEU A 16 -4.59 38.34 3.98
C LEU A 16 -4.65 37.25 2.91
N GLY A 17 -3.57 36.47 2.80
CA GLY A 17 -3.53 35.27 1.99
C GLY A 17 -4.50 34.26 2.59
N PHE A 18 -5.66 34.10 1.97
CA PHE A 18 -6.54 32.95 2.19
C PHE A 18 -5.77 31.69 1.78
N ALA A 19 -5.11 31.05 2.73
CA ALA A 19 -4.70 29.67 2.57
C ALA A 19 -6.00 28.86 2.49
N VAL A 20 -6.45 28.56 1.27
CA VAL A 20 -7.45 27.53 1.03
C VAL A 20 -6.84 26.22 1.52
N ALA A 21 -7.17 25.85 2.76
CA ALA A 21 -6.87 24.55 3.29
C ALA A 21 -7.55 23.54 2.37
N THR A 22 -6.78 22.91 1.47
CA THR A 22 -7.29 21.79 0.70
C THR A 22 -7.72 20.72 1.69
N PRO A 23 -8.92 20.13 1.56
CA PRO A 23 -9.38 19.13 2.51
C PRO A 23 -8.37 17.99 2.57
N ALA A 24 -7.84 17.74 3.76
CA ALA A 24 -7.04 16.56 4.03
C ALA A 24 -7.96 15.35 3.79
N GLN A 25 -7.75 14.63 2.69
CA GLN A 25 -8.45 13.39 2.44
C GLN A 25 -8.06 12.40 3.54
N ALA A 26 -9.05 11.93 4.30
CA ALA A 26 -8.82 10.97 5.37
C ALA A 26 -8.13 9.73 4.80
N ALA A 27 -7.07 9.26 5.48
CA ALA A 27 -6.34 8.08 5.07
C ALA A 27 -7.27 6.86 5.12
N THR A 28 -7.61 6.30 3.96
CA THR A 28 -8.41 5.07 3.88
C THR A 28 -7.52 3.88 4.25
N THR A 29 -7.93 3.12 5.26
CA THR A 29 -7.28 1.86 5.63
C THR A 29 -8.14 0.68 5.19
N ILE A 30 -7.52 -0.30 4.56
CA ILE A 30 -8.13 -1.51 4.03
C ILE A 30 -7.43 -2.71 4.66
N GLN A 31 -8.23 -3.62 5.22
CA GLN A 31 -7.75 -4.88 5.77
C GLN A 31 -8.06 -6.02 4.79
N LEU A 32 -7.08 -6.85 4.51
CA LEU A 32 -7.19 -8.04 3.68
C LEU A 32 -6.81 -9.26 4.51
N THR A 33 -7.65 -10.29 4.45
CA THR A 33 -7.27 -11.64 4.85
C THR A 33 -7.73 -12.58 3.76
N THR A 34 -6.81 -13.39 3.24
CA THR A 34 -7.11 -14.35 2.19
C THR A 34 -6.28 -15.60 2.35
N ARG A 35 -6.82 -16.72 1.89
CA ARG A 35 -6.18 -18.04 1.94
C ARG A 35 -6.47 -18.81 0.68
N THR A 36 -5.55 -19.67 0.27
CA THR A 36 -5.83 -20.72 -0.71
C THR A 36 -6.69 -21.82 -0.07
N SER A 37 -7.30 -22.69 -0.87
CA SER A 37 -8.22 -23.72 -0.38
C SER A 37 -7.62 -25.11 -0.55
N ALA A 38 -6.95 -25.63 0.48
CA ALA A 38 -6.52 -27.02 0.48
C ALA A 38 -6.87 -27.74 1.78
N SER A 39 -7.21 -29.03 1.64
CA SER A 39 -7.48 -29.94 2.75
C SER A 39 -6.19 -30.41 3.45
N ASN A 40 -5.03 -30.21 2.80
CA ASN A 40 -3.73 -30.73 3.22
C ASN A 40 -2.67 -29.63 3.35
N GLY A 41 -3.05 -28.42 3.72
CA GLY A 41 -2.16 -27.25 3.80
C GLY A 41 -2.82 -26.04 3.17
N TYR A 42 -2.35 -24.82 3.42
CA TYR A 42 -2.79 -23.64 2.66
C TYR A 42 -1.83 -22.46 2.83
N ALA A 43 -1.67 -21.64 1.79
CA ALA A 43 -1.09 -20.32 1.93
C ALA A 43 -2.11 -19.36 2.55
N ASN A 44 -1.65 -18.49 3.45
CA ASN A 44 -2.41 -17.42 4.07
C ASN A 44 -1.71 -16.08 3.87
N LEU A 45 -2.48 -15.04 3.61
CA LEU A 45 -2.05 -13.66 3.58
C LEU A 45 -2.98 -12.82 4.43
N ALA A 46 -2.41 -12.11 5.41
CA ALA A 46 -3.07 -11.06 6.16
C ALA A 46 -2.32 -9.73 5.92
N ALA A 47 -3.03 -8.67 5.55
CA ALA A 47 -2.41 -7.38 5.25
C ALA A 47 -3.31 -6.21 5.65
N ASN A 48 -2.67 -5.11 6.03
CA ASN A 48 -3.27 -3.79 6.20
C ASN A 48 -2.64 -2.85 5.19
N LEU A 49 -3.48 -2.14 4.44
CA LEU A 49 -3.10 -1.14 3.45
C LEU A 49 -3.71 0.20 3.83
N THR A 50 -2.88 1.22 4.03
CA THR A 50 -3.33 2.60 4.24
C THR A 50 -2.84 3.47 3.10
N PHE A 51 -3.74 4.26 2.50
CA PHE A 51 -3.35 5.24 1.49
C PHE A 51 -2.85 6.53 2.15
N THR A 52 -1.75 7.05 1.64
CA THR A 52 -1.11 8.32 2.07
C THR A 52 -1.03 9.30 0.90
N ASP A 53 -0.62 10.54 1.17
CA ASP A 53 -0.42 11.60 0.19
C ASP A 53 -1.54 11.69 -0.87
N GLN A 54 -2.80 11.77 -0.42
CA GLN A 54 -3.97 11.89 -1.31
C GLN A 54 -4.09 10.74 -2.34
N GLY A 55 -3.69 9.52 -1.95
CA GLY A 55 -3.72 8.34 -2.82
C GLY A 55 -2.51 8.23 -3.75
N ARG A 56 -1.43 8.96 -3.47
CA ARG A 56 -0.13 8.82 -4.13
C ARG A 56 0.87 8.02 -3.30
N GLY A 57 0.55 7.61 -2.08
CA GLY A 57 1.41 6.72 -1.30
C GLY A 57 0.65 5.59 -0.63
N ILE A 58 1.41 4.60 -0.17
CA ILE A 58 0.90 3.46 0.60
C ILE A 58 1.75 3.20 1.83
N LYS A 59 1.07 2.74 2.88
CA LYS A 59 1.66 1.99 3.99
C LYS A 59 1.03 0.61 3.99
N LEU A 60 1.83 -0.39 3.69
CA LEU A 60 1.40 -1.77 3.50
C LEU A 60 2.18 -2.66 4.46
N SER A 61 1.49 -3.31 5.38
CA SER A 61 2.10 -4.20 6.36
C SER A 61 1.26 -5.46 6.52
N GLY A 62 1.91 -6.60 6.73
CA GLY A 62 1.19 -7.85 6.88
C GLY A 62 2.12 -9.03 7.04
N SER A 63 1.56 -10.22 6.88
CA SER A 63 2.29 -11.47 6.89
C SER A 63 1.78 -12.42 5.82
N VAL A 64 2.71 -13.18 5.24
CA VAL A 64 2.42 -14.32 4.37
C VAL A 64 2.89 -15.58 5.08
N ALA A 65 2.10 -16.64 5.06
CA ALA A 65 2.40 -17.85 5.82
C ALA A 65 1.98 -19.11 5.06
N ASP A 66 2.82 -20.14 5.13
CA ASP A 66 2.44 -21.50 4.79
C ASP A 66 1.85 -22.22 6.02
N ARG A 67 0.70 -22.88 5.86
CA ARG A 67 -0.09 -23.48 6.95
C ARG A 67 -0.27 -24.98 6.76
N CYS A 68 -0.29 -25.69 7.89
CA CYS A 68 -0.29 -27.15 7.96
C CYS A 68 -1.60 -27.82 7.57
N PRO A 69 -1.55 -29.16 7.29
CA PRO A 69 -0.37 -30.05 7.35
C PRO A 69 0.68 -29.71 6.28
N ALA A 70 1.97 -29.87 6.60
CA ALA A 70 3.06 -29.50 5.70
C ALA A 70 2.99 -30.34 4.41
N ASP A 71 2.49 -29.74 3.32
CA ASP A 71 2.48 -30.35 1.99
C ASP A 71 3.80 -30.13 1.23
N GLY A 72 4.73 -29.39 1.83
CA GLY A 72 6.03 -29.05 1.23
C GLY A 72 5.96 -27.82 0.32
N ASN A 73 4.80 -27.15 0.22
CA ASN A 73 4.64 -25.93 -0.56
C ASN A 73 5.14 -24.72 0.24
N GLY A 74 5.60 -23.68 -0.45
CA GLY A 74 5.82 -22.35 0.11
C GLY A 74 4.64 -21.43 -0.21
N ALA A 75 4.45 -20.40 0.62
CA ALA A 75 3.45 -19.36 0.41
C ALA A 75 4.08 -18.13 -0.24
N TYR A 76 3.52 -17.68 -1.36
CA TYR A 76 4.04 -16.56 -2.15
C TYR A 76 2.92 -15.56 -2.40
N ALA A 77 3.14 -14.30 -2.07
CA ALA A 77 2.22 -13.22 -2.43
C ALA A 77 2.87 -12.29 -3.45
N THR A 78 2.08 -11.85 -4.43
CA THR A 78 2.39 -10.74 -5.31
C THR A 78 1.40 -9.63 -5.04
N ILE A 79 1.91 -8.45 -4.73
CA ILE A 79 1.10 -7.26 -4.43
C ILE A 79 1.38 -6.26 -5.51
N THR A 80 0.37 -5.86 -6.26
CA THR A 80 0.50 -4.97 -7.41
C THR A 80 -0.26 -3.68 -7.16
N VAL A 81 0.46 -2.58 -7.27
CA VAL A 81 -0.07 -1.21 -7.25
C VAL A 81 -0.05 -0.70 -8.68
N THR A 82 -1.21 -0.43 -9.26
CA THR A 82 -1.34 0.16 -10.60
C THR A 82 -1.68 1.63 -10.47
N PHE A 83 -0.98 2.47 -11.24
CA PHE A 83 -1.18 3.91 -11.27
C PHE A 83 -2.12 4.33 -12.40
N VAL A 84 -2.65 5.55 -12.30
CA VAL A 84 -3.57 6.11 -13.31
C VAL A 84 -2.93 6.29 -14.69
N ASP A 85 -1.60 6.40 -14.80
CA ASP A 85 -0.89 6.44 -16.09
C ASP A 85 -0.67 5.06 -16.72
N GLY A 86 -1.14 4.00 -16.07
CA GLY A 86 -0.94 2.61 -16.51
C GLY A 86 0.35 1.96 -16.01
N GLY A 87 1.26 2.70 -15.37
CA GLY A 87 2.44 2.16 -14.71
C GLY A 87 2.07 1.29 -13.49
N PHE A 88 3.03 0.49 -13.02
CA PHE A 88 2.80 -0.32 -11.82
C PHE A 88 4.07 -0.53 -10.98
N ARG A 89 3.86 -0.88 -9.71
CA ARG A 89 4.87 -1.40 -8.77
C ARG A 89 4.39 -2.73 -8.21
N SER A 90 5.32 -3.64 -7.96
CA SER A 90 5.00 -4.94 -7.38
C SER A 90 5.93 -5.29 -6.21
N TYR A 91 5.35 -5.95 -5.21
CA TYR A 91 6.04 -6.47 -4.03
C TYR A 91 5.82 -7.98 -3.93
N PHE A 92 6.83 -8.69 -3.43
CA PHE A 92 6.88 -10.16 -3.48
C PHE A 92 7.25 -10.79 -2.12
N PRO A 93 6.44 -10.60 -1.06
CA PRO A 93 6.67 -11.32 0.18
C PRO A 93 6.44 -12.82 -0.02
N LYS A 94 7.28 -13.63 0.61
CA LYS A 94 7.20 -15.09 0.56
C LYS A 94 7.55 -15.70 1.91
N ASP A 95 6.95 -16.84 2.19
CA ASP A 95 7.31 -17.72 3.29
C ASP A 95 7.74 -19.08 2.72
N THR A 96 8.99 -19.43 2.99
CA THR A 96 9.62 -20.69 2.58
C THR A 96 10.15 -21.46 3.77
N ASN A 97 9.82 -21.06 5.00
CA ASN A 97 10.29 -21.72 6.22
C ASN A 97 9.54 -23.03 6.50
N GLY A 98 8.64 -23.42 5.59
CA GLY A 98 7.76 -24.56 5.72
C GLY A 98 6.58 -24.25 6.63
N CYS A 99 5.79 -25.29 6.91
CA CYS A 99 4.60 -25.11 7.71
C CYS A 99 4.92 -24.62 9.14
N GLY A 100 4.22 -23.56 9.57
CA GLY A 100 4.14 -23.19 10.98
C GLY A 100 2.72 -22.93 11.52
N ALA A 101 2.60 -22.91 12.84
CA ALA A 101 1.36 -22.68 13.58
C ALA A 101 0.71 -21.33 13.26
N ALA A 102 -0.62 -21.24 13.24
CA ALA A 102 -1.36 -20.00 12.99
C ALA A 102 -0.74 -18.78 13.73
N GLY A 103 -0.26 -17.80 12.98
CA GLY A 103 0.52 -16.65 13.49
C GLY A 103 2.01 -16.67 13.11
N SER A 104 2.59 -17.82 12.75
CA SER A 104 3.93 -17.89 12.14
C SER A 104 3.87 -17.50 10.67
N GLY A 105 4.86 -16.80 10.15
CA GLY A 105 4.92 -16.42 8.73
C GLY A 105 6.03 -15.42 8.50
N THR A 106 6.22 -15.03 7.26
CA THR A 106 7.12 -13.92 6.91
C THR A 106 6.34 -12.62 6.96
N ASP A 107 6.69 -11.78 7.93
CA ASP A 107 6.19 -10.41 8.01
C ASP A 107 6.80 -9.54 6.91
N PHE A 108 6.02 -8.57 6.43
CA PHE A 108 6.48 -7.56 5.48
C PHE A 108 5.94 -6.18 5.84
N HIS A 109 6.73 -5.17 5.50
CA HIS A 109 6.39 -3.76 5.66
C HIS A 109 6.93 -2.95 4.48
N TYR A 110 6.05 -2.23 3.80
CA TYR A 110 6.37 -1.34 2.69
C TYR A 110 5.71 0.02 2.95
N ASP A 111 6.53 1.05 3.12
CA ASP A 111 6.11 2.44 3.23
C ASP A 111 6.70 3.16 2.01
N THR A 112 5.84 3.62 1.10
CA THR A 112 6.30 4.16 -0.18
C THR A 112 5.33 5.20 -0.72
N ASP A 113 5.87 6.37 -1.02
CA ASP A 113 5.19 7.41 -1.79
C ASP A 113 5.59 7.31 -3.27
N PHE A 114 4.66 7.66 -4.14
CA PHE A 114 4.78 7.61 -5.59
C PHE A 114 4.53 8.99 -6.19
N ASN A 115 5.13 9.25 -7.35
CA ASN A 115 4.87 10.49 -8.10
C ASN A 115 3.53 10.47 -8.86
N ASN A 116 2.75 9.40 -8.74
CA ASN A 116 1.49 9.24 -9.45
C ASN A 116 0.40 8.65 -8.55
N ARG A 117 -0.86 8.98 -8.87
CA ARG A 117 -2.03 8.48 -8.15
C ARG A 117 -2.24 7.01 -8.42
N ILE A 118 -2.63 6.30 -7.38
CA ILE A 118 -2.96 4.88 -7.41
C ILE A 118 -4.37 4.72 -7.96
N ALA A 119 -4.52 3.86 -8.95
CA ALA A 119 -5.80 3.49 -9.56
C ALA A 119 -6.32 2.15 -9.02
N LYS A 120 -5.43 1.20 -8.74
CA LYS A 120 -5.81 -0.15 -8.34
C LYS A 120 -4.76 -0.78 -7.44
N VAL A 121 -5.21 -1.54 -6.44
CA VAL A 121 -4.33 -2.42 -5.66
C VAL A 121 -4.88 -3.84 -5.68
N GLY A 122 -4.05 -4.77 -6.13
CA GLY A 122 -4.37 -6.18 -6.24
C GLY A 122 -3.35 -7.06 -5.51
N PHE A 123 -3.83 -8.20 -5.03
CA PHE A 123 -3.06 -9.21 -4.34
C PHE A 123 -3.28 -10.55 -5.04
N LEU A 124 -2.20 -11.28 -5.27
CA LEU A 124 -2.22 -12.65 -5.76
C LEU A 124 -1.46 -13.50 -4.74
N LEU A 125 -2.18 -14.35 -4.02
CA LEU A 125 -1.61 -15.34 -3.11
C LEU A 125 -1.49 -16.67 -3.86
N GLN A 126 -0.36 -17.36 -3.69
CA GLN A 126 -0.08 -18.63 -4.32
C GLN A 126 0.58 -19.60 -3.35
N GLU A 127 0.20 -20.86 -3.45
CA GLU A 127 1.01 -21.98 -2.97
C GLU A 127 1.90 -22.45 -4.09
N ARG A 128 3.19 -22.64 -3.80
CA ARG A 128 4.14 -23.14 -4.79
C ARG A 128 4.98 -24.28 -4.25
N ASP A 129 5.17 -25.30 -5.08
CA ASP A 129 6.01 -26.47 -4.82
C ASP A 129 7.14 -26.49 -5.84
N ASN A 130 8.39 -26.52 -5.39
CA ASN A 130 9.55 -26.59 -6.27
C ASN A 130 9.49 -25.58 -7.46
N GLY A 131 8.99 -24.37 -7.19
CA GLY A 131 8.80 -23.30 -8.17
C GLY A 131 7.49 -23.33 -8.98
N SER A 132 6.69 -24.40 -8.89
CA SER A 132 5.42 -24.57 -9.62
C SER A 132 4.23 -24.11 -8.79
N VAL A 133 3.29 -23.37 -9.38
CA VAL A 133 2.04 -22.95 -8.71
C VAL A 133 1.10 -24.13 -8.55
N LYS A 134 0.65 -24.38 -7.32
CA LYS A 134 -0.34 -25.42 -6.99
C LYS A 134 -1.73 -24.85 -6.84
N GLN A 135 -1.83 -23.73 -6.13
CA GLN A 135 -3.07 -23.00 -5.94
C GLN A 135 -2.82 -21.51 -6.02
N SER A 136 -3.88 -20.77 -6.34
CA SER A 136 -3.82 -19.31 -6.36
C SER A 136 -5.15 -18.68 -6.01
N VAL A 137 -5.11 -17.57 -5.29
CA VAL A 137 -6.26 -16.70 -5.04
C VAL A 137 -5.86 -15.27 -5.35
N SER A 138 -6.69 -14.58 -6.13
CA SER A 138 -6.51 -13.17 -6.44
C SER A 138 -7.59 -12.32 -5.78
N LYS A 139 -7.20 -11.16 -5.26
CA LYS A 139 -8.09 -10.18 -4.63
C LYS A 139 -7.69 -8.78 -5.06
N VAL A 140 -8.62 -8.05 -5.67
CA VAL A 140 -8.51 -6.60 -5.84
C VAL A 140 -9.17 -5.95 -4.63
N VAL A 141 -8.41 -5.14 -3.90
CA VAL A 141 -8.89 -4.50 -2.66
C VAL A 141 -9.19 -3.02 -2.84
N TYR A 142 -8.69 -2.43 -3.93
CA TYR A 142 -8.95 -1.05 -4.31
C TYR A 142 -9.02 -0.94 -5.83
N ASN A 143 -10.00 -0.21 -6.32
CA ASN A 143 -10.19 0.11 -7.74
C ASN A 143 -10.98 1.42 -7.82
N SER A 144 -10.41 2.46 -8.44
CA SER A 144 -11.00 3.80 -8.58
C SER A 144 -11.35 4.15 -10.01
#